data_AF-A0A7W0FX12-F1
#
_entry.id   AF-A0A7W0FX12-F1
#
_cell.length_a   1.000
_cell.length_b   1.000
_cell.length_c   1.000
_cell.angle_alpha   90.00
_cell.angle_beta   90.00
_cell.angle_gamma   90.00
#
_symmetry.space_group_name_H-M   'P 1'
#
loop_
_entity.id
_entity.type
_entity.pdbx_description
1 polymer ?
#
loop_
_entity_poly.entity_id
_entity_poly.type
_entity_poly.pdbx_seq_one_letter_code
_entity_poly.pdbx_strand_id
1 'polypeptide(L)'
;MGNTFSAIFTICALIVSFLDANDPLHKFEMEKIEMVDTPKYLYKILSLRLWDASQKNAHLVLSAEDEAFIHLSTKSQLNNILKKYWSNIPQFVVLKVETSKLHGKLVYETNPGGTSKYYHLYQGLIPLNSVIEAKTIYQAPPQVTAPKLDIVQVGHPALRQTAKELSVEEILSPEIQDLIQEMKITMRTAPGVGLAAPQIGRFIQLAVIEDMDMSHLSPEELVKRDRTPVPFHVIINPHIRLDDSEKVDFFEGCLSLDGFCAVVPRAKSVLVECLNERAEPTVIKAKGWYARILQHEIDHLNATLFIDRAQLQTFMSVENYYARWKGKSVAEIQASLVENPSNKCCF
;
A
#
# COMPACT_ATOMS: atom_id res chain seq x y z
N MET A 1 -38.63 -30.07 12.18
CA MET A 1 -37.18 -30.37 12.09
C MET A 1 -36.62 -29.36 11.09
N GLY A 2 -36.09 -28.21 11.46
CA GLY A 2 -35.18 -27.89 12.56
C GLY A 2 -33.90 -27.38 11.89
N ASN A 3 -33.79 -26.06 11.71
CA ASN A 3 -32.51 -25.38 11.48
C ASN A 3 -32.65 -23.90 11.84
N THR A 4 -31.99 -23.53 12.92
CA THR A 4 -31.80 -22.19 13.45
C THR A 4 -30.61 -21.53 12.75
N PHE A 5 -30.86 -20.51 11.95
CA PHE A 5 -29.90 -19.46 11.61
C PHE A 5 -30.69 -18.21 11.24
N SER A 6 -30.41 -17.10 11.92
CA SER A 6 -30.66 -15.70 11.54
C SER A 6 -31.24 -14.91 12.73
N ALA A 7 -30.37 -14.16 13.39
CA ALA A 7 -30.73 -12.90 14.01
C ALA A 7 -29.43 -12.16 14.32
N ILE A 8 -29.18 -11.08 13.59
CA ILE A 8 -28.67 -9.77 14.07
C ILE A 8 -28.42 -8.98 12.79
N PHE A 9 -29.45 -8.26 12.33
CA PHE A 9 -29.31 -6.93 11.75
C PHE A 9 -30.70 -6.26 11.74
N THR A 10 -30.72 -5.00 12.14
CA THR A 10 -31.84 -4.05 12.13
C THR A 10 -32.73 -4.05 13.37
N ILE A 11 -32.62 -2.98 14.17
CA ILE A 11 -33.69 -1.98 14.38
C ILE A 11 -33.03 -0.71 14.97
N CYS A 12 -33.00 0.36 14.17
CA CYS A 12 -33.04 1.73 14.64
C CYS A 12 -34.50 2.19 14.57
N ALA A 13 -35.06 2.69 15.68
CA ALA A 13 -35.98 3.84 15.77
C ALA A 13 -36.79 3.79 17.09
N LEU A 14 -37.02 4.99 17.65
CA LEU A 14 -37.91 5.37 18.76
C LEU A 14 -37.35 5.03 20.16
N ILE A 15 -37.24 5.94 21.14
CA ILE A 15 -38.21 6.95 21.58
C ILE A 15 -37.46 8.17 22.15
N VAL A 16 -37.79 9.37 21.66
CA VAL A 16 -37.65 10.65 22.39
C VAL A 16 -38.99 10.91 23.06
N SER A 17 -39.03 10.92 24.38
CA SER A 17 -39.90 11.75 25.23
C SER A 17 -39.79 11.27 26.68
N PHE A 18 -39.21 12.09 27.55
CA PHE A 18 -39.83 12.62 28.77
C PHE A 18 -38.79 13.49 29.47
N LEU A 19 -39.02 14.80 29.42
CA LEU A 19 -38.47 15.75 30.37
C LEU A 19 -39.09 15.40 31.72
N ASP A 20 -38.26 15.15 32.72
CA ASP A 20 -38.65 15.45 34.09
C ASP A 20 -37.50 16.17 34.78
N ALA A 21 -37.82 17.37 35.24
CA ALA A 21 -36.93 18.31 35.89
C ALA A 21 -37.13 18.14 37.40
N ASN A 22 -36.16 17.53 38.10
CA ASN A 22 -35.95 17.70 39.53
C ASN A 22 -34.63 17.04 40.01
N ASP A 23 -33.69 17.92 40.41
CA ASP A 23 -32.74 17.74 41.52
C ASP A 23 -31.47 16.86 41.33
N PRO A 24 -30.39 17.05 42.12
CA PRO A 24 -29.28 17.96 41.80
C PRO A 24 -27.90 17.26 41.82
N LEU A 25 -26.89 17.92 41.22
CA LEU A 25 -25.45 17.86 41.58
C LEU A 25 -24.99 16.65 42.42
N HIS A 26 -24.96 15.45 41.82
CA HIS A 26 -24.17 14.36 42.39
C HIS A 26 -22.69 14.59 42.03
N LYS A 27 -21.92 14.96 43.06
CA LYS A 27 -20.47 14.89 43.08
C LYS A 27 -20.00 13.57 42.43
N PHE A 28 -19.33 13.65 41.30
CA PHE A 28 -18.47 12.56 40.82
C PHE A 28 -17.28 12.48 41.78
N GLU A 29 -17.38 11.62 42.79
CA GLU A 29 -16.20 11.15 43.51
C GLU A 29 -15.39 10.29 42.53
N MET A 30 -14.17 10.73 42.22
CA MET A 30 -13.21 9.93 41.48
C MET A 30 -12.80 8.75 42.35
N GLU A 31 -13.31 7.57 42.05
CA GLU A 31 -12.86 6.33 42.68
C GLU A 31 -11.37 6.14 42.41
N LYS A 32 -10.59 6.13 43.49
CA LYS A 32 -9.17 5.79 43.49
C LYS A 32 -9.04 4.34 43.03
N ILE A 33 -8.20 4.13 42.01
CA ILE A 33 -7.77 2.82 41.51
C ILE A 33 -7.31 1.95 42.69
N GLU A 34 -7.87 0.74 42.84
CA GLU A 34 -7.32 -0.30 43.72
C GLU A 34 -5.93 -0.71 43.19
N MET A 35 -4.90 -0.12 43.79
CA MET A 35 -3.49 -0.28 43.41
C MET A 35 -2.83 -1.48 44.11
N VAL A 36 -3.20 -2.72 43.78
CA VAL A 36 -2.54 -3.87 44.41
C VAL A 36 -1.49 -4.55 43.52
N ASP A 37 -1.47 -4.34 42.19
CA ASP A 37 -0.41 -4.94 41.36
C ASP A 37 -0.11 -4.20 40.04
N THR A 38 -0.48 -2.93 39.94
CA THR A 38 -0.26 -2.16 38.71
C THR A 38 1.19 -1.65 38.65
N PRO A 39 1.95 -1.93 37.56
CA PRO A 39 3.30 -1.42 37.40
C PRO A 39 3.34 0.10 37.52
N LYS A 40 4.35 0.62 38.23
CA LYS A 40 4.60 2.06 38.35
C LYS A 40 4.70 2.75 36.97
N TYR A 41 5.23 2.02 35.98
CA TYR A 41 5.40 2.51 34.63
C TYR A 41 4.85 1.53 33.60
N LEU A 42 4.14 2.07 32.63
CA LEU A 42 3.71 1.38 31.41
C LEU A 42 4.35 2.04 30.19
N TYR A 43 4.29 1.34 29.05
CA TYR A 43 4.95 1.78 27.82
C TYR A 43 3.95 1.87 26.68
N LYS A 44 4.06 2.97 25.93
CA LYS A 44 3.34 3.21 24.68
C LYS A 44 4.34 3.48 23.58
N ILE A 45 4.07 3.00 22.38
CA ILE A 45 4.89 3.27 21.19
C ILE A 45 4.05 4.15 20.27
N LEU A 46 4.62 5.25 19.80
CA LEU A 46 4.01 6.16 18.83
C LEU A 46 4.90 6.30 17.60
N SER A 47 4.27 6.59 16.45
CA SER A 47 5.01 7.14 15.32
C SER A 47 5.56 8.53 15.68
N LEU A 48 6.64 8.95 15.01
CA LEU A 48 7.19 10.30 15.18
C LEU A 48 6.12 11.38 14.97
N ARG A 49 5.30 11.23 13.93
CA ARG A 49 4.22 12.18 13.61
C ARG A 49 3.23 12.35 14.77
N LEU A 50 2.80 11.24 15.39
CA LEU A 50 1.86 11.30 16.51
C LEU A 50 2.52 11.87 17.78
N TRP A 51 3.80 11.55 17.99
CA TRP A 51 4.58 12.14 19.09
C TRP A 51 4.74 13.66 18.94
N ASP A 52 5.10 14.13 17.74
CA ASP A 52 5.26 15.56 17.44
C ASP A 52 3.94 16.32 17.59
N ALA A 53 2.83 15.71 17.15
CA ALA A 53 1.50 16.27 17.38
C ALA A 53 1.14 16.32 18.87
N SER A 54 1.57 15.31 19.65
CA SER A 54 1.34 15.25 21.10
C SER A 54 2.03 16.39 21.85
N GLN A 55 3.19 16.87 21.39
CA GLN A 55 3.93 17.97 22.06
C GLN A 55 3.16 19.29 22.13
N LYS A 56 2.11 19.45 21.32
CA LYS A 56 1.30 20.67 21.25
C LYS A 56 -0.03 20.53 22.01
N ASN A 57 -0.23 19.43 22.72
CA ASN A 57 -1.49 19.09 23.39
C ASN A 57 -1.25 18.72 24.87
N ALA A 58 -2.29 18.85 25.69
CA ALA A 58 -2.22 18.43 27.10
C ALA A 58 -2.18 16.89 27.26
N HIS A 59 -2.54 16.15 26.21
CA HIS A 59 -2.62 14.69 26.17
C HIS A 59 -1.96 14.16 24.90
N LEU A 60 -1.58 12.89 24.90
CA LEU A 60 -1.05 12.23 23.71
C LEU A 60 -2.10 12.19 22.59
N VAL A 61 -1.66 12.52 21.38
CA VAL A 61 -2.41 12.28 20.15
C VAL A 61 -2.14 10.84 19.73
N LEU A 62 -3.20 10.04 19.66
CA LEU A 62 -3.13 8.60 19.43
C LEU A 62 -3.67 8.22 18.05
N SER A 63 -3.50 6.95 17.68
CA SER A 63 -3.98 6.41 16.40
C SER A 63 -5.46 6.02 16.47
N ALA A 64 -6.10 5.80 15.32
CA ALA A 64 -7.48 5.29 15.27
C ALA A 64 -7.62 3.90 15.93
N GLU A 65 -6.55 3.10 15.98
CA GLU A 65 -6.55 1.80 16.66
C GLU A 65 -6.72 1.92 18.18
N ASP A 66 -6.45 3.09 18.75
CA ASP A 66 -6.61 3.38 20.18
C ASP A 66 -7.99 3.96 20.52
N GLU A 67 -8.93 4.04 19.56
CA GLU A 67 -10.24 4.67 19.75
C GLU A 67 -11.13 3.91 20.73
N ALA A 68 -11.11 2.57 20.68
CA ALA A 68 -11.89 1.75 21.61
C ALA A 68 -11.26 1.67 23.01
N PHE A 69 -9.94 1.51 23.06
CA PHE A 69 -9.12 1.54 24.27
C PHE A 69 -7.67 1.79 23.91
N ILE A 70 -6.92 2.38 24.84
CA ILE A 70 -5.50 2.65 24.62
C ILE A 70 -4.69 1.45 25.12
N HIS A 71 -3.95 0.84 24.20
CA HIS A 71 -3.12 -0.32 24.52
C HIS A 71 -1.78 0.11 25.15
N LEU A 72 -1.47 -0.45 26.33
CA LEU A 72 -0.28 -0.19 27.11
C LEU A 72 0.45 -1.50 27.43
N SER A 73 1.78 -1.45 27.41
CA SER A 73 2.63 -2.63 27.61
C SER A 73 3.51 -2.51 28.83
N THR A 74 3.89 -3.65 29.41
CA THR A 74 4.95 -3.70 30.41
C THR A 74 6.34 -3.69 29.75
N LYS A 75 7.38 -3.46 30.53
CA LYS A 75 8.77 -3.47 30.02
C LYS A 75 9.15 -4.81 29.39
N SER A 76 8.71 -5.94 29.95
CA SER A 76 9.04 -7.28 29.44
C SER A 76 8.33 -7.58 28.12
N GLN A 77 7.16 -6.98 27.88
CA GLN A 77 6.40 -7.14 26.63
C GLN A 77 6.96 -6.31 25.47
N LEU A 78 7.66 -5.21 25.78
CA LEU A 78 8.10 -4.22 24.80
C LEU A 78 8.93 -4.86 23.67
N ASN A 79 9.91 -5.71 23.98
CA ASN A 79 10.76 -6.33 22.96
C ASN A 79 9.95 -7.18 21.96
N ASN A 80 8.96 -7.93 22.44
CA ASN A 80 8.12 -8.76 21.59
C ASN A 80 7.21 -7.90 20.70
N ILE A 81 6.65 -6.83 21.25
CA ILE A 81 5.83 -5.87 20.50
C ILE A 81 6.67 -5.19 19.41
N LEU A 82 7.87 -4.74 19.76
CA LEU A 82 8.80 -4.09 18.83
C LEU A 82 9.15 -5.04 17.67
N LYS A 83 9.50 -6.29 17.99
CA LYS A 83 9.82 -7.30 16.97
C LYS A 83 8.64 -7.62 16.06
N LYS A 84 7.43 -7.70 16.60
CA LYS A 84 6.25 -8.16 15.86
C LYS A 84 5.60 -7.06 15.02
N TYR A 85 5.53 -5.83 15.52
CA TYR A 85 4.72 -4.78 14.91
C TYR A 85 5.53 -3.55 14.48
N TRP A 86 6.76 -3.38 14.97
CA TRP A 86 7.57 -2.19 14.73
C TRP A 86 8.95 -2.51 14.11
N SER A 87 9.16 -3.74 13.63
CA SER A 87 10.44 -4.18 13.04
C SER A 87 10.75 -3.56 11.68
N ASN A 88 9.71 -3.13 10.97
CA ASN A 88 9.83 -2.50 9.64
C ASN A 88 9.60 -0.98 9.69
N ILE A 89 9.44 -0.40 10.88
CA ILE A 89 9.20 1.03 11.05
C ILE A 89 10.56 1.69 11.33
N PRO A 90 11.08 2.52 10.41
CA PRO A 90 12.45 3.01 10.49
C PRO A 90 12.69 3.90 11.70
N GLN A 91 11.65 4.64 12.12
CA GLN A 91 11.74 5.57 13.24
C GLN A 91 10.41 5.65 13.98
N PHE A 92 10.47 5.57 15.30
CA PHE A 92 9.33 5.69 16.20
C PHE A 92 9.79 6.08 17.60
N VAL A 93 8.85 6.40 18.49
CA VAL A 93 9.14 6.85 19.86
C VAL A 93 8.55 5.86 20.85
N VAL A 94 9.39 5.36 21.75
CA VAL A 94 8.96 4.58 22.91
C VAL A 94 8.79 5.53 24.08
N LEU A 95 7.58 5.58 24.62
CA LEU A 95 7.19 6.40 25.75
C LEU A 95 7.12 5.54 27.00
N LYS A 96 7.73 5.99 28.08
CA LYS A 96 7.55 5.47 29.42
C LYS A 96 6.61 6.38 30.18
N VAL A 97 5.49 5.83 30.62
CA VAL A 97 4.36 6.55 31.17
C VAL A 97 4.17 6.19 32.63
N GLU A 98 4.03 7.19 33.49
CA GLU A 98 3.74 7.02 34.91
C GLU A 98 2.26 6.68 35.12
N THR A 99 2.02 5.44 35.59
CA THR A 99 0.67 4.86 35.60
C THR A 99 -0.30 5.59 36.52
N SER A 100 0.18 6.18 37.61
CA SER A 100 -0.64 6.94 38.57
C SER A 100 -1.19 8.26 38.01
N LYS A 101 -0.69 8.72 36.86
CA LYS A 101 -1.16 9.93 36.17
C LYS A 101 -2.09 9.63 35.00
N LEU A 102 -2.40 8.37 34.74
CA LEU A 102 -3.36 8.01 33.70
C LEU A 102 -4.77 8.38 34.15
N HIS A 103 -5.58 8.87 33.21
CA HIS A 103 -6.99 9.14 33.44
C HIS A 103 -7.81 8.10 32.69
N GLY A 104 -8.77 7.47 33.35
CA GLY A 104 -9.65 6.44 32.75
C GLY A 104 -9.61 5.12 33.52
N LYS A 105 -10.22 4.08 32.94
CA LYS A 105 -10.29 2.74 33.53
C LYS A 105 -9.21 1.84 32.96
N LEU A 106 -8.19 1.55 33.76
CA LEU A 106 -7.10 0.66 33.38
C LEU A 106 -7.43 -0.79 33.75
N VAL A 107 -7.42 -1.69 32.77
CA VAL A 107 -7.76 -3.12 32.93
C VAL A 107 -6.62 -3.99 32.39
N TYR A 108 -6.25 -5.05 33.11
CA TYR A 108 -5.28 -6.04 32.62
C TYR A 108 -5.99 -7.30 32.13
N GLU A 109 -6.11 -7.44 30.81
CA GLU A 109 -6.94 -8.46 30.17
C GLU A 109 -6.36 -8.95 28.85
N THR A 110 -6.90 -10.05 28.33
CA THR A 110 -6.50 -10.61 27.05
C THR A 110 -6.87 -9.70 25.91
N ASN A 111 -5.97 -9.52 24.95
CA ASN A 111 -6.28 -8.80 23.72
C ASN A 111 -7.42 -9.52 22.96
N PRO A 112 -8.40 -8.80 22.37
CA PRO A 112 -9.40 -9.43 21.52
C PRO A 112 -8.75 -10.27 20.43
N GLY A 113 -9.13 -11.55 20.35
CA GLY A 113 -8.55 -12.50 19.38
C GLY A 113 -7.15 -13.06 19.74
N GLY A 114 -6.65 -12.84 20.97
CA GLY A 114 -5.35 -13.33 21.41
C GLY A 114 -5.36 -14.00 22.79
N THR A 115 -4.25 -14.64 23.15
CA THR A 115 -4.05 -15.33 24.44
C THR A 115 -3.21 -14.52 25.43
N SER A 116 -2.56 -13.44 24.96
CA SER A 116 -1.68 -12.61 25.77
C SER A 116 -2.44 -11.47 26.43
N LYS A 117 -2.15 -11.20 27.71
CA LYS A 117 -2.75 -10.10 28.48
C LYS A 117 -1.95 -8.82 28.34
N TYR A 118 -2.65 -7.70 28.26
CA TYR A 118 -2.08 -6.35 28.20
C TYR A 118 -2.90 -5.39 29.04
N TYR A 119 -2.35 -4.20 29.28
CA TYR A 119 -3.08 -3.13 29.94
C TYR A 119 -3.89 -2.36 28.89
N HIS A 120 -5.20 -2.30 29.05
CA HIS A 120 -6.10 -1.50 28.23
C HIS A 120 -6.64 -0.36 29.08
N LEU A 121 -6.45 0.86 28.60
CA LEU A 121 -7.01 2.05 29.22
C LEU A 121 -8.28 2.44 28.46
N TYR A 122 -9.42 2.14 29.05
CA TYR A 122 -10.73 2.46 28.51
C TYR A 122 -11.18 3.86 28.94
N GLN A 123 -11.87 4.54 28.02
CA GLN A 123 -12.43 5.89 28.25
C GLN A 123 -11.39 6.85 28.84
N GLY A 124 -10.14 6.68 28.43
CA GLY A 124 -9.01 7.29 29.08
C GLY A 124 -8.17 8.13 28.16
N LEU A 125 -7.38 9.00 28.77
CA LEU A 125 -6.41 9.85 28.11
C LEU A 125 -5.06 9.60 28.77
N ILE A 126 -3.99 9.73 27.98
CA ILE A 126 -2.62 9.75 28.51
C ILE A 126 -2.17 11.21 28.56
N PRO A 127 -2.14 11.87 29.75
CA PRO A 127 -1.64 13.23 29.86
C PRO A 127 -0.18 13.32 29.41
N LEU A 128 0.21 14.38 28.71
CA LEU A 128 1.58 14.54 28.24
C LEU A 128 2.58 14.57 29.43
N ASN A 129 2.19 15.17 30.55
CA ASN A 129 2.97 15.22 31.80
C ASN A 129 3.08 13.87 32.55
N SER A 130 2.39 12.82 32.06
CA SER A 130 2.59 11.44 32.54
C SER A 130 3.76 10.74 31.85
N VAL A 131 4.23 11.27 30.71
CA VAL A 131 5.43 10.74 30.02
C VAL A 131 6.67 11.19 30.78
N ILE A 132 7.39 10.23 31.38
CA ILE A 132 8.61 10.50 32.14
C ILE A 132 9.89 10.27 31.32
N GLU A 133 9.78 9.53 30.22
CA GLU A 133 10.88 9.27 29.29
C GLU A 133 10.28 9.08 27.89
N ALA A 134 10.84 9.76 26.90
CA ALA A 134 10.52 9.57 25.50
C ALA A 134 11.82 9.27 24.76
N LYS A 135 11.93 8.05 24.24
CA LYS A 135 13.13 7.59 23.52
C LYS A 135 12.79 7.39 22.05
N THR A 136 13.35 8.25 21.20
CA THR A 136 13.32 8.02 19.76
C THR A 136 14.22 6.84 19.42
N ILE A 137 13.62 5.84 18.78
CA ILE A 137 14.32 4.68 18.26
C ILE A 137 14.54 4.93 16.77
N TYR A 138 15.81 4.98 16.40
CA TYR A 138 16.25 4.91 15.02
C TYR A 138 16.61 3.46 14.74
N GLN A 139 15.75 2.77 14.01
CA GLN A 139 16.15 1.50 13.42
C GLN A 139 16.94 1.83 12.16
N ALA A 140 18.00 1.06 11.90
CA ALA A 140 18.52 1.04 10.55
C ALA A 140 17.33 0.77 9.61
N PRO A 141 17.21 1.46 8.46
CA PRO A 141 16.29 1.00 7.44
C PRO A 141 16.52 -0.50 7.29
N PRO A 142 15.46 -1.32 7.25
CA PRO A 142 15.63 -2.77 7.22
C PRO A 142 16.72 -3.05 6.21
N GLN A 143 17.82 -3.66 6.67
CA GLN A 143 18.86 -4.07 5.74
C GLN A 143 18.12 -4.90 4.72
N VAL A 144 18.17 -4.45 3.47
CA VAL A 144 17.51 -5.09 2.35
C VAL A 144 18.24 -6.41 2.15
N THR A 145 17.88 -7.42 2.94
CA THR A 145 18.52 -8.75 2.93
C THR A 145 17.99 -9.60 1.79
N ALA A 146 16.81 -9.26 1.26
CA ALA A 146 16.30 -9.85 0.05
C ALA A 146 17.16 -9.36 -1.13
N PRO A 147 17.83 -10.28 -1.86
CA PRO A 147 18.70 -9.92 -2.97
C PRO A 147 17.90 -9.19 -4.05
N LYS A 148 18.52 -8.19 -4.67
CA LYS A 148 18.01 -7.62 -5.92
C LYS A 148 18.04 -8.72 -6.99
N LEU A 149 16.92 -8.93 -7.65
CA LEU A 149 16.80 -9.87 -8.75
C LEU A 149 17.27 -9.21 -10.05
N ASP A 150 17.84 -10.02 -10.95
CA ASP A 150 18.19 -9.57 -12.29
C ASP A 150 16.94 -9.50 -13.16
N ILE A 151 16.74 -8.35 -13.82
CA ILE A 151 15.66 -8.15 -14.77
C ILE A 151 16.10 -8.68 -16.13
N VAL A 152 15.46 -9.74 -16.60
CA VAL A 152 15.77 -10.33 -17.90
C VAL A 152 15.35 -9.39 -19.03
N GLN A 153 16.17 -9.35 -20.08
CA GLN A 153 15.95 -8.50 -21.25
C GLN A 153 15.21 -9.26 -22.36
N VAL A 154 14.62 -8.50 -23.28
CA VAL A 154 13.94 -9.02 -24.47
C VAL A 154 14.80 -10.04 -25.22
N GLY A 155 14.19 -11.14 -25.62
CA GLY A 155 14.88 -12.33 -26.13
C GLY A 155 14.98 -13.46 -25.10
N HIS A 156 14.89 -13.16 -23.80
CA HIS A 156 14.76 -14.19 -22.77
C HIS A 156 13.39 -14.90 -22.88
N PRO A 157 13.34 -16.25 -22.88
CA PRO A 157 12.10 -16.98 -23.11
C PRO A 157 11.02 -16.73 -22.06
N ALA A 158 11.40 -16.35 -20.84
CA ALA A 158 10.46 -15.97 -19.78
C ALA A 158 9.48 -14.87 -20.17
N LEU A 159 9.91 -13.93 -21.01
CA LEU A 159 9.06 -12.83 -21.45
C LEU A 159 8.04 -13.22 -22.52
N ARG A 160 8.11 -14.47 -23.02
CA ARG A 160 7.31 -14.98 -24.14
C ARG A 160 6.56 -16.27 -23.80
N GLN A 161 6.49 -16.64 -22.53
CA GLN A 161 5.71 -17.78 -22.05
C GLN A 161 4.59 -17.28 -21.13
N THR A 162 3.37 -17.77 -21.35
CA THR A 162 2.23 -17.44 -20.49
C THR A 162 2.51 -17.96 -19.08
N ALA A 163 2.30 -17.10 -18.10
CA ALA A 163 2.59 -17.40 -16.71
C ALA A 163 1.52 -18.32 -16.09
N LYS A 164 1.96 -19.22 -15.23
CA LYS A 164 1.13 -20.19 -14.50
C LYS A 164 0.38 -19.49 -13.36
N GLU A 165 -0.89 -19.80 -13.18
CA GLU A 165 -1.64 -19.40 -11.99
C GLU A 165 -1.06 -20.04 -10.71
N LEU A 166 -1.15 -19.32 -9.60
CA LEU A 166 -0.75 -19.79 -8.28
C LEU A 166 -1.98 -20.28 -7.48
N SER A 167 -1.86 -21.39 -6.77
CA SER A 167 -2.85 -21.80 -5.78
C SER A 167 -2.78 -20.91 -4.52
N VAL A 168 -3.82 -20.94 -3.68
CA VAL A 168 -3.84 -20.19 -2.41
C VAL A 168 -2.68 -20.61 -1.51
N GLU A 169 -2.35 -21.90 -1.48
CA GLU A 169 -1.24 -22.45 -0.69
C GLU A 169 0.12 -21.98 -1.23
N GLU A 170 0.28 -21.91 -2.56
CA GLU A 170 1.49 -21.36 -3.18
C GLU A 170 1.63 -19.87 -2.82
N ILE A 171 0.56 -19.08 -2.90
CA ILE A 171 0.58 -17.64 -2.56
C ILE A 171 1.02 -17.41 -1.12
N LEU A 172 0.49 -18.19 -0.18
CA LEU A 172 0.80 -18.07 1.25
C LEU A 172 2.12 -18.74 1.66
N SER A 173 2.79 -19.42 0.71
CA SER A 173 4.07 -20.05 0.98
C SER A 173 5.16 -19.02 1.29
N PRO A 174 6.13 -19.34 2.18
CA PRO A 174 7.26 -18.45 2.43
C PRO A 174 8.02 -18.05 1.15
N GLU A 175 8.15 -18.97 0.18
CA GLU A 175 8.83 -18.72 -1.09
C GLU A 175 8.20 -17.58 -1.88
N ILE A 176 6.87 -17.57 -2.04
CA ILE A 176 6.18 -16.49 -2.76
C ILE A 176 6.19 -15.19 -1.96
N GLN A 177 6.06 -15.26 -0.63
CA GLN A 177 6.12 -14.07 0.22
C GLN A 177 7.50 -13.39 0.16
N ASP A 178 8.58 -14.17 0.17
CA ASP A 178 9.94 -13.67 0.01
C ASP A 178 10.14 -13.09 -1.40
N LEU A 179 9.66 -13.78 -2.44
CA LEU A 179 9.72 -13.29 -3.83
C LEU A 179 9.00 -11.95 -4.00
N ILE A 180 7.84 -11.75 -3.37
CA ILE A 180 7.12 -10.46 -3.40
C ILE A 180 8.00 -9.34 -2.84
N GLN A 181 8.73 -9.59 -1.74
CA GLN A 181 9.65 -8.59 -1.17
C GLN A 181 10.83 -8.33 -2.11
N GLU A 182 11.44 -9.38 -2.66
CA GLU A 182 12.54 -9.26 -3.64
C GLU A 182 12.11 -8.48 -4.88
N MET A 183 10.91 -8.73 -5.41
CA MET A 183 10.35 -8.00 -6.55
C MET A 183 10.07 -6.54 -6.20
N LYS A 184 9.55 -6.24 -5.01
CA LYS A 184 9.36 -4.86 -4.53
C LYS A 184 10.68 -4.10 -4.48
N ILE A 185 11.72 -4.72 -3.93
CA ILE A 185 13.07 -4.15 -3.86
C ILE A 185 13.63 -3.91 -5.25
N THR A 186 13.50 -4.92 -6.13
CA THR A 186 13.99 -4.87 -7.51
C THR A 186 13.32 -3.75 -8.29
N MET A 187 11.99 -3.64 -8.22
CA MET A 187 11.20 -2.57 -8.86
C MET A 187 11.65 -1.18 -8.39
N ARG A 188 11.77 -0.96 -7.07
CA ARG A 188 12.20 0.32 -6.50
C ARG A 188 13.65 0.69 -6.86
N THR A 189 14.51 -0.32 -7.01
CA THR A 189 15.93 -0.12 -7.37
C THR A 189 16.12 0.14 -8.87
N ALA A 190 15.24 -0.39 -9.71
CA ALA A 190 15.20 -0.18 -11.17
C ALA A 190 14.30 1.01 -11.60
N PRO A 191 14.04 1.96 -10.68
CA PRO A 191 12.88 2.86 -10.61
C PRO A 191 11.67 2.55 -11.53
N GLY A 192 11.11 1.34 -11.46
CA GLY A 192 9.87 0.97 -12.14
C GLY A 192 8.62 1.35 -11.35
N VAL A 193 7.48 1.47 -12.05
CA VAL A 193 6.14 1.64 -11.42
C VAL A 193 5.34 0.33 -11.34
N GLY A 194 5.89 -0.72 -11.93
CA GLY A 194 5.40 -2.09 -11.91
C GLY A 194 6.53 -3.05 -12.25
N LEU A 195 6.39 -4.31 -11.81
CA LEU A 195 7.28 -5.40 -12.17
C LEU A 195 6.52 -6.73 -12.12
N ALA A 196 6.48 -7.44 -13.24
CA ALA A 196 5.88 -8.77 -13.35
C ALA A 196 6.92 -9.88 -13.15
N ALA A 197 6.52 -11.00 -12.54
CA ALA A 197 7.41 -12.13 -12.24
C ALA A 197 8.15 -12.69 -13.48
N PRO A 198 7.56 -12.72 -14.70
CA PRO A 198 8.30 -13.10 -15.91
C PRO A 198 9.56 -12.26 -16.18
N GLN A 199 9.57 -10.99 -15.74
CA GLN A 199 10.71 -10.09 -15.90
C GLN A 199 11.90 -10.45 -15.00
N ILE A 200 11.69 -11.27 -13.96
CA ILE A 200 12.76 -11.84 -13.13
C ILE A 200 12.93 -13.35 -13.38
N GLY A 201 12.44 -13.83 -14.53
CA GLY A 201 12.59 -15.22 -14.97
C GLY A 201 11.68 -16.22 -14.25
N ARG A 202 10.59 -15.78 -13.61
CA ARG A 202 9.61 -16.66 -12.95
C ARG A 202 8.29 -16.68 -13.72
N PHE A 203 7.84 -17.86 -14.09
CA PHE A 203 6.69 -18.09 -14.97
C PHE A 203 5.38 -18.20 -14.19
N ILE A 204 5.09 -17.24 -13.31
CA ILE A 204 3.93 -17.26 -12.42
C ILE A 204 3.14 -15.96 -12.52
N GLN A 205 1.81 -16.02 -12.37
CA GLN A 205 0.92 -14.86 -12.49
C GLN A 205 0.99 -13.97 -11.26
N LEU A 206 2.09 -13.25 -11.11
CA LEU A 206 2.36 -12.36 -9.99
C LEU A 206 3.01 -11.07 -10.50
N ALA A 207 2.48 -9.93 -10.10
CA ALA A 207 3.09 -8.63 -10.36
C ALA A 207 2.97 -7.72 -9.13
N VAL A 208 3.98 -6.86 -8.95
CA VAL A 208 4.00 -5.81 -7.92
C VAL A 208 3.86 -4.45 -8.57
N ILE A 209 3.16 -3.52 -7.93
CA ILE A 209 2.83 -2.20 -8.49
C ILE A 209 3.00 -1.14 -7.41
N GLU A 210 3.64 -0.02 -7.75
CA GLU A 210 3.75 1.18 -6.91
C GLU A 210 4.09 2.40 -7.77
N ASP A 211 3.39 3.52 -7.58
CA ASP A 211 3.68 4.78 -8.28
C ASP A 211 3.51 5.96 -7.32
N MET A 212 4.57 6.29 -6.57
CA MET A 212 4.52 7.31 -5.51
C MET A 212 5.35 8.57 -5.83
N ASP A 213 6.38 8.45 -6.66
CA ASP A 213 7.25 9.57 -7.04
C ASP A 213 6.92 10.08 -8.44
N MET A 214 6.29 11.25 -8.48
CA MET A 214 5.99 11.98 -9.70
C MET A 214 6.63 13.37 -9.72
N SER A 215 7.67 13.59 -8.90
CA SER A 215 8.35 14.90 -8.77
C SER A 215 8.99 15.39 -10.08
N HIS A 216 9.24 14.48 -11.01
CA HIS A 216 9.82 14.75 -12.32
C HIS A 216 8.78 15.20 -13.39
N LEU A 217 7.49 15.21 -13.06
CA LEU A 217 6.41 15.62 -13.96
C LEU A 217 5.89 17.00 -13.62
N SER A 218 5.57 17.78 -14.65
CA SER A 218 4.85 19.04 -14.47
C SER A 218 3.38 18.80 -14.10
N PRO A 219 2.70 19.76 -13.45
CA PRO A 219 1.27 19.66 -13.17
C PRO A 219 0.41 19.39 -14.41
N GLU A 220 0.77 19.96 -15.56
CA GLU A 220 0.08 19.73 -16.83
C GLU A 220 0.24 18.28 -17.32
N GLU A 221 1.43 17.70 -17.19
CA GLU A 221 1.69 16.30 -17.55
C GLU A 221 0.92 15.33 -16.66
N LEU A 222 0.80 15.63 -15.36
CA LEU A 222 0.00 14.84 -14.43
C LEU A 222 -1.47 14.81 -14.82
N VAL A 223 -2.05 15.98 -15.11
CA VAL A 223 -3.44 16.11 -15.57
C VAL A 223 -3.65 15.37 -16.88
N LYS A 224 -2.76 15.58 -17.86
CA LYS A 224 -2.85 14.94 -19.18
C LYS A 224 -2.80 13.42 -19.10
N ARG A 225 -1.97 12.88 -18.20
CA ARG A 225 -1.83 11.43 -17.99
C ARG A 225 -2.88 10.84 -17.04
N ASP A 226 -3.70 11.66 -16.38
CA ASP A 226 -4.58 11.25 -15.27
C ASP A 226 -3.80 10.35 -14.30
N ARG A 227 -2.61 10.83 -13.88
CA ARG A 227 -1.64 10.08 -13.07
C ARG A 227 -1.70 10.57 -11.62
N THR A 228 -2.02 9.66 -10.72
CA THR A 228 -2.16 9.91 -9.28
C THR A 228 -1.34 8.88 -8.50
N PRO A 229 -1.02 9.14 -7.22
CA PRO A 229 -0.22 8.21 -6.44
C PRO A 229 -0.92 6.84 -6.30
N VAL A 230 -0.17 5.77 -6.52
CA VAL A 230 -0.60 4.39 -6.35
C VAL A 230 0.26 3.75 -5.26
N PRO A 231 -0.29 3.43 -4.07
CA PRO A 231 0.49 2.77 -3.04
C PRO A 231 0.90 1.36 -3.47
N PHE A 232 2.00 0.86 -2.90
CA PHE A 232 2.45 -0.50 -3.15
C PHE A 232 1.34 -1.52 -2.91
N HIS A 233 1.13 -2.39 -3.89
CA HIS A 233 0.26 -3.55 -3.76
C HIS A 233 0.72 -4.67 -4.73
N VAL A 234 0.13 -5.84 -4.56
CA VAL A 234 0.42 -7.05 -5.33
C VAL A 234 -0.85 -7.51 -6.04
N ILE A 235 -0.72 -7.93 -7.29
CA ILE A 235 -1.78 -8.62 -8.02
C ILE A 235 -1.32 -10.03 -8.37
N ILE A 236 -2.18 -11.01 -8.07
CA ILE A 236 -1.93 -12.42 -8.35
C ILE A 236 -3.14 -13.01 -9.08
N ASN A 237 -2.88 -13.85 -10.09
CA ASN A 237 -3.88 -14.43 -11.00
C ASN A 237 -4.88 -13.38 -11.55
N PRO A 238 -4.44 -12.26 -12.12
CA PRO A 238 -5.33 -11.18 -12.48
C PRO A 238 -6.14 -11.48 -13.75
N HIS A 239 -7.44 -11.25 -13.69
CA HIS A 239 -8.33 -11.17 -14.85
C HIS A 239 -8.69 -9.71 -15.11
N ILE A 240 -8.36 -9.21 -16.30
CA ILE A 240 -8.60 -7.82 -16.71
C ILE A 240 -9.76 -7.73 -17.69
N ARG A 241 -10.64 -6.75 -17.46
CA ARG A 241 -11.66 -6.30 -18.42
C ARG A 241 -11.36 -4.86 -18.82
N LEU A 242 -11.29 -4.63 -20.12
CA LEU A 242 -11.01 -3.33 -20.70
C LEU A 242 -12.33 -2.60 -20.98
N ASP A 243 -12.35 -1.29 -20.74
CA ASP A 243 -13.35 -0.41 -21.30
C ASP A 243 -12.84 0.12 -22.65
N ASP A 244 -13.29 -0.51 -23.73
CA ASP A 244 -12.82 -0.22 -25.10
C ASP A 244 -13.47 1.04 -25.71
N SER A 245 -14.27 1.79 -24.95
CA SER A 245 -14.93 3.01 -25.45
C SER A 245 -13.95 4.13 -25.81
N GLU A 246 -12.80 4.19 -25.13
CA GLU A 246 -11.76 5.20 -25.35
C GLU A 246 -10.37 4.60 -25.17
N LYS A 247 -9.49 4.85 -26.15
CA LYS A 247 -8.06 4.54 -26.06
C LYS A 247 -7.25 5.83 -25.92
N VAL A 248 -6.21 5.76 -25.10
CA VAL A 248 -5.28 6.86 -24.87
C VAL A 248 -3.88 6.45 -25.32
N ASP A 249 -3.22 7.36 -26.05
CA ASP A 249 -1.88 7.15 -26.59
C ASP A 249 -0.85 7.88 -25.74
N PHE A 250 0.12 7.13 -25.22
CA PHE A 250 1.30 7.67 -24.53
C PHE A 250 2.53 6.81 -24.80
N PHE A 251 3.71 7.40 -24.62
CA PHE A 251 4.95 6.64 -24.61
C PHE A 251 5.00 5.70 -23.41
N GLU A 252 5.32 4.44 -23.68
CA GLU A 252 5.70 3.43 -22.69
C GLU A 252 7.16 3.03 -22.90
N GLY A 253 7.83 2.68 -21.81
CA GLY A 253 9.07 1.91 -21.80
C GLY A 253 8.87 0.67 -20.93
N CYS A 254 9.86 -0.21 -20.89
CA CYS A 254 9.82 -1.43 -20.09
C CYS A 254 11.23 -1.73 -19.55
N LEU A 255 11.33 -2.18 -18.30
CA LEU A 255 12.61 -2.57 -17.70
C LEU A 255 13.28 -3.76 -18.41
N SER A 256 12.49 -4.55 -19.16
CA SER A 256 12.96 -5.67 -19.98
C SER A 256 13.28 -5.28 -21.44
N LEU A 257 13.11 -4.01 -21.81
CA LEU A 257 13.58 -3.43 -23.07
C LEU A 257 14.30 -2.12 -22.76
N ASP A 258 15.43 -2.24 -22.09
CA ASP A 258 16.14 -1.07 -21.59
C ASP A 258 16.55 -0.11 -22.73
N GLY A 259 16.41 1.19 -22.48
CA GLY A 259 16.80 2.25 -23.41
C GLY A 259 15.83 2.50 -24.58
N PHE A 260 14.69 1.82 -24.67
CA PHE A 260 13.70 2.02 -25.75
C PHE A 260 12.32 2.43 -25.25
N CYS A 261 11.60 3.19 -26.08
CA CYS A 261 10.21 3.55 -25.85
C CYS A 261 9.43 3.61 -27.16
N ALA A 262 8.10 3.51 -27.07
CA ALA A 262 7.19 3.74 -28.19
C ALA A 262 5.82 4.21 -27.69
N VAL A 263 5.03 4.79 -28.57
CA VAL A 263 3.62 5.09 -28.30
C VAL A 263 2.83 3.79 -28.29
N VAL A 264 2.12 3.56 -27.19
CA VAL A 264 1.26 2.38 -26.99
C VAL A 264 -0.18 2.84 -26.70
N PRO A 265 -1.15 2.45 -27.53
CA PRO A 265 -2.57 2.66 -27.22
C PRO A 265 -3.00 1.76 -26.07
N ARG A 266 -3.66 2.34 -25.06
CA ARG A 266 -4.22 1.60 -23.91
C ARG A 266 -5.67 1.98 -23.69
N ALA A 267 -6.48 1.05 -23.18
CA ALA A 267 -7.81 1.39 -22.69
C ALA A 267 -7.68 2.40 -21.55
N LYS A 268 -8.54 3.42 -21.53
CA LYS A 268 -8.48 4.48 -20.53
C LYS A 268 -8.89 4.02 -19.13
N SER A 269 -9.76 3.03 -19.05
CA SER A 269 -10.29 2.45 -17.81
C SER A 269 -10.28 0.92 -17.88
N VAL A 270 -10.05 0.30 -16.72
CA VAL A 270 -10.01 -1.16 -16.58
C VAL A 270 -10.65 -1.60 -15.25
N LEU A 271 -11.17 -2.82 -15.26
CA LEU A 271 -11.57 -3.56 -14.07
C LEU A 271 -10.67 -4.79 -13.96
N VAL A 272 -9.97 -4.96 -12.85
CA VAL A 272 -9.10 -6.11 -12.59
C VAL A 272 -9.64 -6.88 -11.39
N GLU A 273 -9.92 -8.16 -11.58
CA GLU A 273 -10.26 -9.12 -10.53
C GLU A 273 -9.02 -9.97 -10.27
N CYS A 274 -8.52 -10.03 -9.03
CA CYS A 274 -7.27 -10.71 -8.70
C CYS A 274 -7.24 -11.15 -7.22
N LEU A 275 -6.17 -11.82 -6.82
CA LEU A 275 -5.82 -12.08 -5.42
C LEU A 275 -4.70 -11.13 -4.97
N ASN A 276 -4.70 -10.74 -3.70
CA ASN A 276 -3.60 -10.00 -3.07
C ASN A 276 -2.56 -10.95 -2.45
N GLU A 277 -1.54 -10.39 -1.78
CA GLU A 277 -0.45 -11.14 -1.14
C GLU A 277 -0.91 -12.06 0.01
N ARG A 278 -2.12 -11.85 0.55
CA ARG A 278 -2.77 -12.70 1.56
C ARG A 278 -3.74 -13.71 0.93
N ALA A 279 -3.72 -13.87 -0.39
CA ALA A 279 -4.66 -14.67 -1.16
C ALA A 279 -6.13 -14.23 -1.02
N GLU A 280 -6.38 -12.95 -0.69
CA GLU A 280 -7.73 -12.40 -0.56
C GLU A 280 -8.20 -11.84 -1.92
N PRO A 281 -9.45 -12.14 -2.34
CA PRO A 281 -10.03 -11.56 -3.55
C PRO A 281 -10.09 -10.04 -3.50
N THR A 282 -9.61 -9.39 -4.56
CA THR A 282 -9.57 -7.94 -4.71
C THR A 282 -10.10 -7.54 -6.08
N VAL A 283 -10.88 -6.47 -6.12
CA VAL A 283 -11.38 -5.85 -7.35
C VAL A 283 -10.83 -4.44 -7.47
N ILE A 284 -10.06 -4.18 -8.51
CA ILE A 284 -9.41 -2.91 -8.78
C ILE A 284 -10.14 -2.23 -9.95
N LYS A 285 -10.69 -1.04 -9.69
CA LYS A 285 -11.18 -0.13 -10.74
C LYS A 285 -10.14 0.95 -10.94
N ALA A 286 -9.55 0.99 -12.12
CA ALA A 286 -8.47 1.93 -12.43
C ALA A 286 -8.78 2.71 -13.71
N LYS A 287 -8.25 3.92 -13.77
CA LYS A 287 -8.28 4.79 -14.95
C LYS A 287 -6.92 5.46 -15.14
N GLY A 288 -6.73 6.10 -16.29
CA GLY A 288 -5.57 6.92 -16.56
C GLY A 288 -4.28 6.12 -16.53
N TRP A 289 -3.23 6.70 -15.92
CA TRP A 289 -1.92 6.06 -15.88
C TRP A 289 -1.90 4.75 -15.09
N TYR A 290 -2.71 4.64 -14.02
CA TYR A 290 -2.79 3.40 -13.25
C TYR A 290 -3.40 2.25 -14.07
N ALA A 291 -4.43 2.53 -14.87
CA ALA A 291 -4.99 1.55 -15.81
C ALA A 291 -3.94 1.08 -16.85
N ARG A 292 -3.07 1.99 -17.29
CA ARG A 292 -1.96 1.67 -18.19
C ARG A 292 -0.93 0.75 -17.54
N ILE A 293 -0.51 1.05 -16.31
CA ILE A 293 0.42 0.19 -15.55
C ILE A 293 -0.16 -1.22 -15.43
N LEU A 294 -1.43 -1.36 -15.01
CA LEU A 294 -2.08 -2.66 -14.89
C LEU A 294 -2.11 -3.43 -16.21
N GLN A 295 -2.46 -2.77 -17.32
CA GLN A 295 -2.43 -3.40 -18.64
C GLN A 295 -1.03 -3.86 -19.04
N HIS A 296 0.01 -3.08 -18.71
CA HIS A 296 1.40 -3.42 -19.00
C HIS A 296 1.88 -4.63 -18.20
N GLU A 297 1.65 -4.64 -16.88
CA GLU A 297 2.08 -5.76 -16.04
C GLU A 297 1.31 -7.04 -16.35
N ILE A 298 0.01 -6.94 -16.65
CA ILE A 298 -0.82 -8.10 -17.01
C ILE A 298 -0.46 -8.62 -18.41
N ASP A 299 -0.03 -7.76 -19.33
CA ASP A 299 0.52 -8.21 -20.61
C ASP A 299 1.75 -9.09 -20.41
N HIS A 300 2.67 -8.73 -19.50
CA HIS A 300 3.84 -9.56 -19.18
C HIS A 300 3.45 -10.96 -18.70
N LEU A 301 2.42 -11.07 -17.86
CA LEU A 301 1.90 -12.38 -17.40
C LEU A 301 1.32 -13.21 -18.56
N ASN A 302 0.88 -12.53 -19.63
CA ASN A 302 0.33 -13.12 -20.85
C ASN A 302 1.33 -13.15 -22.02
N ALA A 303 2.65 -13.17 -21.74
CA ALA A 303 3.71 -13.27 -22.75
C ALA A 303 3.74 -12.14 -23.80
N THR A 304 3.12 -11.00 -23.46
CA THR A 304 3.00 -9.84 -24.33
C THR A 304 3.90 -8.72 -23.83
N LEU A 305 4.64 -8.10 -24.74
CA LEU A 305 5.49 -6.94 -24.48
C LEU A 305 4.87 -5.69 -25.10
N PHE A 306 5.23 -4.51 -24.60
CA PHE A 306 4.67 -3.26 -25.12
C PHE A 306 4.93 -3.08 -26.63
N ILE A 307 6.04 -3.62 -27.15
CA ILE A 307 6.39 -3.60 -28.58
C ILE A 307 5.40 -4.37 -29.46
N ASP A 308 4.67 -5.34 -28.91
CA ASP A 308 3.64 -6.09 -29.66
C ASP A 308 2.35 -5.26 -29.83
N ARG A 309 2.20 -4.20 -29.05
CA ARG A 309 1.07 -3.25 -29.09
C ARG A 309 1.47 -1.86 -29.60
N ALA A 310 2.77 -1.62 -29.74
CA ALA A 310 3.31 -0.32 -30.07
C ALA A 310 2.97 0.10 -31.50
N GLN A 311 2.79 1.40 -31.69
CA GLN A 311 2.83 1.99 -33.01
C GLN A 311 4.28 2.04 -33.47
N LEU A 312 4.70 1.06 -34.27
CA LEU A 312 6.12 0.80 -34.58
C LEU A 312 6.88 2.00 -35.15
N GLN A 313 6.22 2.90 -35.89
CA GLN A 313 6.87 4.11 -36.41
C GLN A 313 7.35 5.07 -35.32
N THR A 314 6.79 4.94 -34.11
CA THR A 314 7.16 5.74 -32.93
C THR A 314 8.21 5.04 -32.05
N PHE A 315 8.62 3.81 -32.39
CA PHE A 315 9.64 3.07 -31.65
C PHE A 315 11.01 3.74 -31.82
N MET A 316 11.63 4.11 -30.69
CA MET A 316 12.89 4.83 -30.70
C MET A 316 13.67 4.61 -29.41
N SER A 317 14.95 4.99 -29.41
CA SER A 317 15.71 5.07 -28.17
C SER A 317 15.19 6.20 -27.28
N VAL A 318 15.26 6.00 -25.97
CA VAL A 318 14.91 7.01 -24.95
C VAL A 318 15.75 8.27 -25.14
N GLU A 319 17.01 8.14 -25.56
CA GLU A 319 17.88 9.26 -25.91
C GLU A 319 17.27 10.13 -27.04
N ASN A 320 16.84 9.50 -28.14
CA ASN A 320 16.21 10.23 -29.26
C ASN A 320 14.87 10.85 -28.85
N TYR A 321 14.09 10.18 -27.99
CA TYR A 321 12.89 10.76 -27.42
C TYR A 321 13.20 12.07 -26.69
N TYR A 322 14.18 12.06 -25.78
CA TYR A 322 14.54 13.27 -25.04
C TYR A 322 15.12 14.37 -25.91
N ALA A 323 15.95 14.01 -26.89
CA ALA A 323 16.62 14.98 -27.77
C ALA A 323 15.68 15.66 -28.77
N ARG A 324 14.59 15.01 -29.19
CA ARG A 324 13.75 15.47 -30.31
C ARG A 324 12.28 15.68 -30.00
N TRP A 325 11.76 14.95 -29.01
CA TRP A 325 10.32 14.78 -28.85
C TRP A 325 9.80 15.12 -27.44
N LYS A 326 10.67 15.29 -26.45
CA LYS A 326 10.28 15.70 -25.09
C LYS A 326 9.42 16.97 -25.13
N GLY A 327 8.27 16.93 -24.47
CA GLY A 327 7.34 18.07 -24.37
C GLY A 327 6.39 18.23 -25.55
N LYS A 328 6.61 17.52 -26.67
CA LYS A 328 5.63 17.45 -27.76
C LYS A 328 4.51 16.49 -27.41
N SER A 329 3.31 16.77 -27.89
CA SER A 329 2.18 15.85 -27.82
C SER A 329 2.40 14.64 -28.73
N VAL A 330 1.75 13.53 -28.39
CA VAL A 330 1.79 12.31 -29.22
C VAL A 330 1.28 12.57 -30.64
N ALA A 331 0.23 13.40 -30.78
CA ALA A 331 -0.31 13.79 -32.09
C ALA A 331 0.71 14.56 -32.95
N GLU A 332 1.45 15.51 -32.37
CA GLU A 332 2.50 16.24 -33.08
C GLU A 332 3.64 15.32 -33.54
N ILE A 333 4.02 14.37 -32.68
CA ILE A 333 5.08 13.40 -32.99
C ILE A 333 4.62 12.48 -34.13
N GLN A 334 3.43 11.90 -34.02
CA GLN A 334 2.85 11.04 -35.06
C GLN A 334 2.73 11.78 -36.41
N ALA A 335 2.21 13.01 -36.41
CA ALA A 335 2.12 13.82 -37.63
C ALA A 335 3.48 14.03 -38.30
N SER A 336 4.52 14.32 -37.48
CA SER A 336 5.89 14.52 -37.97
C SER A 336 6.55 13.25 -38.53
N LEU A 337 6.11 12.07 -38.09
CA LEU A 337 6.65 10.77 -38.55
C LEU A 337 5.92 10.23 -39.79
N VAL A 338 4.71 10.72 -40.08
CA VAL A 338 3.89 10.31 -41.23
C VAL A 338 4.18 11.10 -42.50
N GLU A 339 4.80 12.29 -42.41
CA GLU A 339 5.25 13.06 -43.57
C GLU A 339 6.46 12.43 -44.27
N ASN A 340 6.24 11.33 -45.00
CA ASN A 340 7.16 10.86 -46.02
C ASN A 340 6.39 10.45 -47.29
N PRO A 341 6.24 11.34 -48.30
CA PRO A 341 5.50 11.07 -49.52
C PRO A 341 6.17 10.04 -50.46
N SER A 342 7.28 9.41 -50.05
CA SER A 342 8.07 8.51 -50.88
C SER A 342 7.83 7.01 -50.65
N ASN A 343 7.04 6.61 -49.65
CA ASN A 343 6.74 5.19 -49.41
C ASN A 343 5.46 4.69 -50.12
N LYS A 344 5.33 5.00 -51.42
CA LYS A 344 4.63 4.09 -52.32
C LYS A 344 5.59 2.93 -52.59
N CYS A 345 5.53 1.90 -51.75
CA CYS A 345 6.06 0.60 -52.13
C CYS A 345 5.31 0.14 -53.39
N CYS A 346 5.96 0.24 -54.53
CA CYS A 346 5.68 -0.61 -55.68
C CYS A 346 6.04 -2.04 -55.25
N PHE A 347 5.01 -2.86 -55.02
CA PHE A 347 5.15 -4.31 -55.07
C PHE A 347 4.76 -4.80 -56.46
#